data_AF-A0A6J7VPS9-F1
#
_entry.id   AF-A0A6J7VPS9-F1
#
_cell.length_a   1.000
_cell.length_b   1.000
_cell.length_c   1.000
_cell.angle_alpha   90.00
_cell.angle_beta   90.00
_cell.angle_gamma   90.00
#
_symmetry.space_group_name_H-M   'P 1'
#
loop_
_entity.id
_entity.type
_entity.pdbx_description
1 polymer ?
#
loop_
_entity_poly.entity_id
_entity_poly.type
_entity_poly.pdbx_seq_one_letter_code
_entity_poly.pdbx_strand_id
1 'polypeptide(L)'
;MRHKVLLILLALVSVLNVVPSSAVLSASAIPAVFDKLLEVPALSNPAMILMDGNTGEVVYQRKAYAQRKPASVMKLLSGVATLKHLDPEMIFSTTISIGIENQTLVIQGSYDPWISTSHIVARKMNRESLPFLANSSMAMLKKANGNSLKEITVLYSGLFSQDVANFKSYWAKRGFKPTMLAVSRAEGVASVGEISISDTSPKLSEILEFTLLWSDNFLAERLARLASRAAGYEFNIDGVAQTFAQVLTDLEIDPSKLTVKDASGLSKENRITASMVGQLLFKLRKDEKLKYIYDFLPVGGISGTLESRFLTTAPTAVGLVRAKTGTLNGTVTLAGFVESVDREYVFVTLADEIQRGTRASDKARAAIDRILGRIAAPNIPTEISEVEPAQISEVEPAP
;
A
#
# COMPACT_ATOMS: atom_id res chain seq x y z
N MET A 1 -64.27 42.20 28.05
CA MET A 1 -63.16 43.08 27.64
C MET A 1 -61.86 42.45 28.14
N ARG A 2 -61.16 41.69 27.28
CA ARG A 2 -59.89 42.06 26.61
C ARG A 2 -58.73 42.27 27.61
N HIS A 3 -57.90 41.23 27.81
CA HIS A 3 -56.51 41.10 27.30
C HIS A 3 -55.51 41.90 28.16
N LYS A 4 -54.34 41.40 28.62
CA LYS A 4 -53.32 40.57 27.96
C LYS A 4 -52.44 39.89 29.02
N VAL A 5 -52.23 38.59 28.88
CA VAL A 5 -51.02 37.86 29.30
C VAL A 5 -50.35 37.47 27.99
N LEU A 6 -49.09 37.86 27.73
CA LEU A 6 -48.16 37.01 26.94
C LEU A 6 -46.72 37.53 26.86
N LEU A 7 -45.83 36.64 27.30
CA LEU A 7 -44.47 36.30 26.84
C LEU A 7 -43.52 37.39 26.32
N ILE A 8 -42.45 37.58 27.09
CA ILE A 8 -41.13 37.99 26.60
C ILE A 8 -40.50 36.76 25.92
N LEU A 9 -40.41 36.77 24.59
CA LEU A 9 -39.65 35.78 23.82
C LEU A 9 -38.19 36.28 23.73
N LEU A 10 -37.28 35.67 24.47
CA LEU A 10 -35.85 35.80 24.19
C LEU A 10 -35.54 34.95 22.95
N ALA A 11 -35.41 35.58 21.79
CA ALA A 11 -34.92 34.91 20.59
C ALA A 11 -33.40 34.73 20.73
N LEU A 12 -32.98 33.56 21.22
CA LEU A 12 -31.60 33.10 21.09
C LEU A 12 -31.39 32.69 19.62
N VAL A 13 -30.93 33.62 18.78
CA VAL A 13 -30.53 33.32 17.41
C VAL A 13 -29.24 32.51 17.46
N SER A 14 -29.35 31.19 17.48
CA SER A 14 -28.23 30.31 17.15
C SER A 14 -27.94 30.46 15.65
N VAL A 15 -26.93 31.26 15.32
CA VAL A 15 -26.37 31.30 13.97
C VAL A 15 -25.70 29.96 13.71
N LEU A 16 -26.47 28.99 13.20
CA LEU A 16 -25.92 27.85 12.49
C LEU A 16 -25.26 28.42 11.23
N ASN A 17 -23.95 28.67 11.31
CA ASN A 17 -23.15 28.94 10.12
C ASN A 17 -23.30 27.72 9.20
N VAL A 18 -24.16 27.84 8.19
CA VAL A 18 -24.25 26.85 7.11
C VAL A 18 -22.99 27.03 6.29
N VAL A 19 -21.91 26.37 6.70
CA VAL A 19 -20.67 26.32 5.93
C VAL A 19 -21.04 25.73 4.57
N PRO A 20 -20.78 26.43 3.45
CA PRO A 20 -21.13 25.92 2.14
C PRO A 20 -20.47 24.56 1.91
N SER A 21 -21.12 23.69 1.15
CA SER A 21 -20.68 22.29 0.99
C SER A 21 -19.26 22.13 0.41
N SER A 22 -18.71 23.20 -0.17
CA SER A 22 -17.38 23.28 -0.77
C SER A 22 -16.33 24.02 0.08
N ALA A 23 -16.71 24.68 1.19
CA ALA A 23 -15.75 25.37 2.03
C ALA A 23 -14.97 24.39 2.93
N VAL A 24 -13.68 24.68 3.05
CA VAL A 24 -12.75 24.00 3.94
C VAL A 24 -13.14 24.29 5.39
N LEU A 25 -13.16 23.24 6.22
CA LEU A 25 -13.54 23.35 7.62
C LEU A 25 -12.40 23.93 8.46
N SER A 26 -12.74 24.80 9.41
CA SER A 26 -11.85 25.08 10.54
C SER A 26 -11.73 23.83 11.43
N ALA A 27 -10.61 23.68 12.15
CA ALA A 27 -10.38 22.53 13.03
C ALA A 27 -11.52 22.29 14.02
N SER A 28 -12.09 23.37 14.58
CA SER A 28 -13.22 23.31 15.52
C SER A 28 -14.53 22.79 14.91
N ALA A 29 -14.72 22.92 13.59
CA ALA A 29 -15.92 22.48 12.88
C ALA A 29 -15.84 21.02 12.40
N ILE A 30 -14.64 20.43 12.36
CA ILE A 30 -14.40 19.08 11.85
C ILE A 30 -15.28 18.04 12.56
N PRO A 31 -15.32 17.95 13.91
CA PRO A 31 -16.03 16.84 14.57
C PRO A 31 -17.51 16.75 14.21
N ALA A 32 -18.24 17.86 14.32
CA ALA A 32 -19.69 17.89 14.06
C ALA A 32 -20.02 17.57 12.59
N VAL A 33 -19.20 18.04 11.65
CA VAL A 33 -19.42 17.77 10.22
C VAL A 33 -19.06 16.34 9.86
N PHE A 34 -17.98 15.80 10.42
CA PHE A 34 -17.54 14.43 10.15
C PHE A 34 -18.53 13.41 10.72
N ASP A 35 -19.08 13.64 11.92
CA ASP A 35 -20.12 12.78 12.49
C ASP A 35 -21.31 12.63 11.52
N LYS A 36 -21.82 13.75 11.01
CA LYS A 36 -22.93 13.76 10.04
C LYS A 36 -22.57 13.08 8.72
N LEU A 37 -21.36 13.29 8.20
CA LEU A 37 -20.93 12.69 6.93
C LEU A 37 -20.65 11.19 7.05
N LEU A 38 -20.30 10.70 8.24
CA LEU A 38 -20.07 9.29 8.50
C LEU A 38 -21.35 8.50 8.79
N GLU A 39 -22.49 9.17 9.03
CA GLU A 39 -23.80 8.53 9.20
C GLU A 39 -24.45 8.08 7.89
N VAL A 40 -23.87 8.41 6.74
CA VAL A 40 -24.46 8.03 5.46
C VAL A 40 -24.56 6.50 5.32
N PRO A 41 -25.70 5.96 4.86
CA PRO A 41 -25.91 4.50 4.79
C PRO A 41 -24.85 3.75 3.97
N ALA A 42 -24.20 4.45 3.02
CA ALA A 42 -23.15 3.87 2.19
C ALA A 42 -21.92 3.41 2.99
N LEU A 43 -21.66 3.97 4.17
CA LEU A 43 -20.51 3.62 5.01
C LEU A 43 -20.83 2.56 6.06
N SER A 44 -22.11 2.26 6.31
CA SER A 44 -22.59 1.26 7.26
C SER A 44 -22.02 1.46 8.68
N ASN A 45 -20.86 0.87 8.98
CA ASN A 45 -20.25 0.85 10.31
C ASN A 45 -18.82 1.42 10.34
N PRO A 46 -18.59 2.67 9.89
CA PRO A 46 -17.25 3.19 9.72
C PRO A 46 -16.50 3.35 11.04
N ALA A 47 -15.21 3.04 11.02
CA ALA A 47 -14.24 3.53 11.99
C ALA A 47 -13.38 4.61 11.31
N MET A 48 -13.14 5.72 12.02
CA MET A 48 -12.32 6.81 11.50
C MET A 48 -11.43 7.39 12.59
N ILE A 49 -10.24 7.84 12.20
CA ILE A 49 -9.40 8.74 12.99
C ILE A 49 -8.81 9.82 12.08
N LEU A 50 -8.69 11.03 12.60
CA LEU A 50 -8.00 12.16 12.00
C LEU A 50 -7.02 12.71 13.05
N MET A 51 -5.74 12.79 12.70
CA MET A 51 -4.68 13.27 13.56
C MET A 51 -3.95 14.43 12.90
N ASP A 52 -3.51 15.38 13.70
CA ASP A 52 -2.56 16.39 13.29
C ASP A 52 -1.24 15.73 12.84
N GLY A 53 -0.81 15.96 11.60
CA GLY A 53 0.40 15.35 11.04
C GLY A 53 1.70 15.88 11.66
N ASN A 54 1.67 17.03 12.32
CA ASN A 54 2.81 17.64 13.00
C ASN A 54 2.93 17.13 14.43
N THR A 55 1.85 17.19 15.21
CA THR A 55 1.84 16.91 16.66
C THR A 55 1.40 15.50 17.02
N GLY A 56 0.64 14.82 16.15
CA GLY A 56 0.02 13.53 16.42
C GLY A 56 -1.25 13.64 17.29
N GLU A 57 -1.72 14.84 17.60
CA GLU A 57 -2.96 15.05 18.36
C GLU A 57 -4.17 14.54 17.56
N VAL A 58 -5.08 13.84 18.24
CA VAL A 58 -6.32 13.35 17.62
C VAL A 58 -7.33 14.49 17.52
N VAL A 59 -7.56 14.97 16.30
CA VAL A 59 -8.53 16.03 15.99
C VAL A 59 -9.95 15.46 15.90
N TYR A 60 -10.09 14.22 15.42
CA TYR A 60 -11.37 13.54 15.36
C TYR A 60 -11.19 12.02 15.44
N GLN A 61 -12.14 11.35 16.10
CA GLN A 61 -12.21 9.89 16.08
C GLN A 61 -13.63 9.37 16.20
N ARG A 62 -13.91 8.26 15.51
CA ARG A 62 -15.15 7.48 15.63
C ARG A 62 -14.80 6.00 15.59
N LYS A 63 -15.12 5.27 16.67
CA LYS A 63 -14.82 3.82 16.80
C LYS A 63 -13.36 3.47 16.47
N ALA A 64 -12.41 4.38 16.71
CA ALA A 64 -11.03 4.25 16.21
C ALA A 64 -10.28 3.02 16.74
N TYR A 65 -10.67 2.51 17.92
CA TYR A 65 -10.10 1.31 18.57
C TYR A 65 -10.88 0.02 18.30
N ALA A 66 -11.93 0.08 17.48
CA ALA A 66 -12.69 -1.10 17.08
C ALA A 66 -11.99 -1.79 15.91
N GLN A 67 -11.94 -3.12 15.94
CA GLN A 67 -11.37 -3.89 14.84
C GLN A 67 -12.24 -3.77 13.59
N ARG A 68 -11.58 -3.62 12.44
CA ARG A 68 -12.18 -3.57 11.11
C ARG A 68 -11.36 -4.41 10.14
N LYS A 69 -12.00 -4.84 9.05
CA LYS A 69 -11.26 -5.40 7.91
C LYS A 69 -10.42 -4.31 7.25
N PRO A 70 -9.09 -4.47 7.15
CA PRO A 70 -8.21 -3.46 6.57
C PRO A 70 -8.29 -3.39 5.04
N ALA A 71 -8.65 -4.50 4.37
CA ALA A 71 -8.33 -4.67 2.96
C ALA A 71 -6.85 -4.33 2.69
N SER A 72 -6.52 -3.80 1.51
CA SER A 72 -5.15 -3.42 1.13
C SER A 72 -4.47 -2.34 2.00
N VAL A 73 -5.15 -1.72 2.97
CA VAL A 73 -4.48 -0.88 3.98
C VAL A 73 -3.47 -1.70 4.80
N MET A 74 -3.65 -3.02 4.91
CA MET A 74 -2.67 -3.93 5.52
C MET A 74 -1.28 -3.83 4.88
N LYS A 75 -1.18 -3.48 3.59
CA LYS A 75 0.11 -3.34 2.89
C LYS A 75 1.01 -2.24 3.45
N LEU A 76 0.46 -1.30 4.22
CA LEU A 76 1.28 -0.33 4.95
C LEU A 76 2.20 -1.04 5.95
N LEU A 77 1.70 -2.04 6.67
CA LEU A 77 2.53 -2.87 7.57
C LEU A 77 3.54 -3.70 6.77
N SER A 78 3.15 -4.25 5.62
CA SER A 78 4.08 -4.96 4.73
C SER A 78 5.22 -4.05 4.28
N GLY A 79 4.91 -2.80 3.89
CA GLY A 79 5.91 -1.81 3.49
C GLY A 79 6.83 -1.40 4.64
N VAL A 80 6.27 -1.14 5.83
CA VAL A 80 7.07 -0.78 7.01
C VAL A 80 7.98 -1.94 7.43
N ALA A 81 7.46 -3.18 7.48
CA ALA A 81 8.27 -4.36 7.79
C ALA A 81 9.39 -4.55 6.76
N THR A 82 9.09 -4.36 5.47
CA THR A 82 10.09 -4.41 4.38
C THR A 82 11.19 -3.40 4.63
N LEU A 83 10.87 -2.13 4.82
CA LEU A 83 11.88 -1.09 5.01
C LEU A 83 12.59 -1.18 6.37
N LYS A 84 11.98 -1.75 7.42
CA LYS A 84 12.71 -1.95 8.69
C LYS A 84 13.78 -3.04 8.57
N HIS A 85 13.50 -4.12 7.84
CA HIS A 85 14.37 -5.32 7.86
C HIS A 85 15.21 -5.55 6.60
N LEU A 86 14.90 -4.86 5.50
CA LEU A 86 15.60 -5.03 4.24
C LEU A 86 16.22 -3.70 3.78
N ASP A 87 17.25 -3.82 2.94
CA ASP A 87 17.93 -2.67 2.32
C ASP A 87 17.13 -2.22 1.08
N PRO A 88 16.63 -0.97 1.02
CA PRO A 88 15.89 -0.47 -0.15
C PRO A 88 16.66 -0.54 -1.47
N GLU A 89 17.99 -0.57 -1.43
CA GLU A 89 18.84 -0.64 -2.62
C GLU A 89 19.15 -2.08 -3.06
N MET A 90 18.73 -3.09 -2.29
CA MET A 90 18.99 -4.47 -2.65
C MET A 90 18.28 -4.86 -3.95
N ILE A 91 18.96 -5.66 -4.76
CA ILE A 91 18.42 -6.30 -5.96
C ILE A 91 18.31 -7.81 -5.73
N PHE A 92 17.39 -8.43 -6.45
CA PHE A 92 17.22 -9.87 -6.47
C PHE A 92 17.74 -10.45 -7.78
N SER A 93 18.19 -11.69 -7.74
CA SER A 93 18.74 -12.39 -8.89
C SER A 93 18.23 -13.82 -8.94
N THR A 94 17.90 -14.28 -10.14
CA THR A 94 17.69 -15.70 -10.41
C THR A 94 18.63 -16.14 -11.52
N THR A 95 19.51 -17.06 -11.20
CA THR A 95 20.44 -17.66 -12.17
C THR A 95 20.08 -19.12 -12.37
N ILE A 96 20.04 -19.54 -13.64
CA ILE A 96 19.87 -20.94 -14.03
C ILE A 96 21.11 -21.36 -14.79
N SER A 97 21.77 -22.42 -14.33
CA SER A 97 23.03 -22.92 -14.90
C SER A 97 22.93 -24.41 -15.19
N ILE A 98 23.67 -24.88 -16.21
CA ILE A 98 23.96 -26.31 -16.34
C ILE A 98 24.89 -26.71 -15.19
N GLY A 99 24.62 -27.84 -14.55
CA GLY A 99 25.44 -28.33 -13.45
C GLY A 99 26.78 -28.89 -13.94
N ILE A 100 27.77 -28.96 -13.04
CA ILE A 100 29.04 -29.66 -13.30
C ILE A 100 28.84 -31.17 -13.48
N GLU A 101 27.83 -31.72 -12.81
CA GLU A 101 27.42 -33.11 -12.99
C GLU A 101 26.52 -33.24 -14.22
N ASN A 102 26.70 -34.35 -14.95
CA ASN A 102 25.85 -34.67 -16.10
C ASN A 102 24.37 -34.67 -15.68
N GLN A 103 23.51 -34.23 -16.60
CA GLN A 103 22.05 -34.23 -16.41
C GLN A 103 21.58 -33.39 -15.20
N THR A 104 22.38 -32.41 -14.77
CA THR A 104 22.00 -31.52 -13.67
C THR A 104 21.71 -30.11 -14.17
N LEU A 105 20.67 -29.50 -13.62
CA LEU A 105 20.37 -28.06 -13.74
C LEU A 105 20.44 -27.45 -12.34
N VAL A 106 21.05 -26.29 -12.21
CA VAL A 106 21.14 -25.56 -10.95
C VAL A 106 20.34 -24.27 -11.06
N ILE A 107 19.42 -24.01 -10.13
CA ILE A 107 18.69 -22.74 -10.02
C ILE A 107 19.05 -22.06 -8.71
N GLN A 108 19.68 -20.90 -8.82
CA GLN A 108 20.07 -20.08 -7.69
C GLN A 108 19.24 -18.80 -7.68
N GLY A 109 18.25 -18.76 -6.79
CA GLY A 109 17.50 -17.54 -6.53
C GLY A 109 18.02 -16.80 -5.30
N SER A 110 17.60 -15.54 -5.16
CA SER A 110 17.69 -14.77 -3.91
C SER A 110 16.31 -14.50 -3.29
N TYR A 111 15.31 -15.32 -3.65
CA TYR A 111 13.89 -15.13 -3.40
C TYR A 111 13.36 -13.85 -4.07
N ASP A 112 13.54 -13.76 -5.39
CA ASP A 112 13.10 -12.63 -6.20
C ASP A 112 11.56 -12.44 -6.11
N PRO A 113 11.07 -11.33 -5.52
CA PRO A 113 9.64 -11.10 -5.44
C PRO A 113 9.04 -10.68 -6.79
N TRP A 114 9.86 -10.16 -7.71
CA TRP A 114 9.49 -9.55 -8.98
C TRP A 114 9.14 -10.57 -10.07
N ILE A 115 9.51 -11.85 -9.95
CA ILE A 115 9.19 -12.88 -10.95
C ILE A 115 7.68 -12.98 -11.25
N SER A 116 7.34 -13.02 -12.54
CA SER A 116 5.98 -13.13 -13.06
C SER A 116 5.76 -14.48 -13.75
N THR A 117 4.58 -15.07 -13.51
CA THR A 117 4.14 -16.31 -14.16
C THR A 117 3.59 -16.11 -15.57
N SER A 118 3.36 -14.86 -15.98
CA SER A 118 2.90 -14.49 -17.32
C SER A 118 4.00 -13.73 -18.05
N HIS A 119 4.40 -14.26 -19.22
CA HIS A 119 5.40 -13.61 -20.07
C HIS A 119 4.92 -12.25 -20.56
N ILE A 120 3.64 -12.13 -20.92
CA ILE A 120 3.05 -10.88 -21.41
C ILE A 120 3.10 -9.81 -20.31
N VAL A 121 2.68 -10.18 -19.09
CA VAL A 121 2.73 -9.25 -17.94
C VAL A 121 4.18 -8.91 -17.63
N ALA A 122 5.09 -9.89 -17.69
CA ALA A 122 6.50 -9.66 -17.45
C ALA A 122 7.09 -8.64 -18.44
N ARG A 123 6.83 -8.75 -19.74
CA ARG A 123 7.31 -7.77 -20.72
C ARG A 123 6.64 -6.40 -20.55
N LYS A 124 5.33 -6.37 -20.33
CA LYS A 124 4.58 -5.11 -20.16
C LYS A 124 5.03 -4.32 -18.93
N MET A 125 5.33 -5.03 -17.85
CA MET A 125 5.61 -4.44 -16.53
C MET A 125 7.10 -4.48 -16.18
N ASN A 126 7.97 -4.76 -17.16
CA ASN A 126 9.41 -4.93 -16.99
C ASN A 126 9.79 -5.85 -15.81
N ARG A 127 9.18 -7.04 -15.78
CA ARG A 127 9.43 -8.08 -14.77
C ARG A 127 10.23 -9.25 -15.32
N GLU A 128 10.83 -9.97 -14.39
CA GLU A 128 11.43 -11.28 -14.64
C GLU A 128 10.32 -12.25 -15.07
N SER A 129 10.59 -13.04 -16.12
CA SER A 129 9.60 -13.91 -16.76
C SER A 129 9.90 -15.37 -16.47
N LEU A 130 9.15 -15.99 -15.54
CA LEU A 130 9.26 -17.43 -15.26
C LEU A 130 9.10 -18.28 -16.53
N PRO A 131 8.10 -18.04 -17.41
CA PRO A 131 7.99 -18.78 -18.68
C PRO A 131 9.23 -18.69 -19.57
N PHE A 132 9.94 -17.57 -19.53
CA PHE A 132 11.13 -17.36 -20.34
C PHE A 132 12.29 -18.16 -19.76
N LEU A 133 12.57 -18.00 -18.46
CA LEU A 133 13.59 -18.78 -17.75
C LEU A 133 13.36 -20.29 -17.90
N ALA A 134 12.13 -20.73 -17.74
CA ALA A 134 11.75 -22.13 -17.84
C ALA A 134 11.95 -22.69 -19.26
N ASN A 135 11.66 -21.90 -20.30
CA ASN A 135 11.87 -22.33 -21.68
C ASN A 135 13.36 -22.30 -22.07
N SER A 136 14.07 -21.25 -21.66
CA SER A 136 15.50 -21.09 -21.91
C SER A 136 16.31 -22.18 -21.22
N SER A 137 15.95 -22.56 -19.98
CA SER A 137 16.62 -23.66 -19.27
C SER A 137 16.45 -25.01 -19.97
N MET A 138 15.27 -25.30 -20.52
CA MET A 138 15.05 -26.50 -21.33
C MET A 138 15.89 -26.49 -22.61
N ALA A 139 16.02 -25.33 -23.27
CA ALA A 139 16.85 -25.19 -24.46
C ALA A 139 18.34 -25.40 -24.16
N MET A 140 18.83 -24.84 -23.05
CA MET A 140 20.20 -25.05 -22.57
C MET A 140 20.46 -26.53 -22.29
N LEU A 141 19.56 -27.21 -21.57
CA LEU A 141 19.68 -28.63 -21.26
C LEU A 141 19.70 -29.50 -22.52
N LYS A 142 18.81 -29.23 -23.49
CA LYS A 142 18.83 -29.96 -24.77
C LYS A 142 20.16 -29.79 -25.49
N LYS A 143 20.71 -28.56 -25.52
CA LYS A 143 22.01 -28.30 -26.15
C LYS A 143 23.16 -29.03 -25.44
N ALA A 144 23.14 -29.05 -24.11
CA ALA A 144 24.17 -29.70 -23.29
C ALA A 144 24.08 -31.24 -23.33
N ASN A 145 22.88 -31.82 -23.43
CA ASN A 145 22.64 -33.26 -23.27
C ASN A 145 22.16 -33.96 -24.55
N GLY A 146 22.64 -33.53 -25.73
CA GLY A 146 22.34 -34.20 -27.00
C GLY A 146 20.83 -34.30 -27.31
N ASN A 147 20.08 -33.24 -27.02
CA ASN A 147 18.62 -33.12 -27.11
C ASN A 147 17.80 -34.00 -26.13
N SER A 148 18.45 -34.66 -25.16
CA SER A 148 17.77 -35.41 -24.10
C SER A 148 17.35 -34.51 -22.92
N LEU A 149 16.16 -34.78 -22.37
CA LEU A 149 15.64 -34.20 -21.13
C LEU A 149 15.22 -35.29 -20.13
N LYS A 150 15.74 -36.51 -20.31
CA LYS A 150 15.49 -37.64 -19.39
C LYS A 150 16.41 -37.54 -18.17
N GLU A 151 15.92 -38.02 -17.03
CA GLU A 151 16.70 -38.19 -15.80
C GLU A 151 17.37 -36.91 -15.26
N ILE A 152 16.84 -35.73 -15.64
CA ILE A 152 17.37 -34.46 -15.17
C ILE A 152 17.04 -34.25 -13.69
N THR A 153 18.07 -33.88 -12.93
CA THR A 153 17.94 -33.38 -11.56
C THR A 153 18.09 -31.86 -11.56
N VAL A 154 17.16 -31.16 -10.91
CA VAL A 154 17.22 -29.71 -10.71
C VAL A 154 17.53 -29.45 -9.25
N LEU A 155 18.74 -28.99 -8.98
CA LEU A 155 19.13 -28.45 -7.69
C LEU A 155 18.65 -27.01 -7.60
N TYR A 156 17.90 -26.65 -6.58
CA TYR A 156 17.44 -25.27 -6.42
C TYR A 156 17.65 -24.75 -5.01
N SER A 157 17.97 -23.47 -4.93
CA SER A 157 18.06 -22.71 -3.68
C SER A 157 17.44 -21.34 -3.88
N GLY A 158 16.94 -20.75 -2.80
CA GLY A 158 16.50 -19.36 -2.83
C GLY A 158 15.27 -19.06 -3.70
N LEU A 159 14.33 -19.99 -3.85
CA LEU A 159 13.08 -19.78 -4.57
C LEU A 159 11.88 -19.80 -3.63
N PHE A 160 10.84 -19.03 -3.94
CA PHE A 160 9.54 -19.24 -3.29
C PHE A 160 8.98 -20.60 -3.68
N SER A 161 8.33 -21.29 -2.74
CA SER A 161 7.70 -22.59 -2.99
C SER A 161 6.71 -22.54 -4.16
N GLN A 162 6.00 -21.43 -4.31
CA GLN A 162 5.09 -21.22 -5.44
C GLN A 162 5.83 -21.13 -6.78
N ASP A 163 7.03 -20.53 -6.84
CA ASP A 163 7.82 -20.49 -8.09
C ASP A 163 8.31 -21.87 -8.48
N VAL A 164 8.75 -22.67 -7.51
CA VAL A 164 9.11 -24.08 -7.72
C VAL A 164 7.92 -24.85 -8.31
N ALA A 165 6.72 -24.65 -7.77
CA ALA A 165 5.50 -25.26 -8.29
C ALA A 165 5.16 -24.76 -9.71
N ASN A 166 5.37 -23.46 -9.98
CA ASN A 166 5.13 -22.86 -11.29
C ASN A 166 6.10 -23.39 -12.35
N PHE A 167 7.40 -23.52 -12.03
CA PHE A 167 8.40 -24.15 -12.89
C PHE A 167 8.00 -25.60 -13.21
N LYS A 168 7.69 -26.40 -12.17
CA LYS A 168 7.21 -27.79 -12.33
C LYS A 168 6.00 -27.86 -13.28
N SER A 169 5.00 -27.00 -13.06
CA SER A 169 3.78 -26.96 -13.89
C SER A 169 4.09 -26.56 -15.34
N TYR A 170 4.94 -25.55 -15.55
CA TYR A 170 5.31 -25.06 -16.87
C TYR A 170 6.04 -26.11 -17.70
N TRP A 171 7.02 -26.80 -17.08
CA TRP A 171 7.80 -27.85 -17.70
C TRP A 171 6.98 -29.11 -17.96
N ALA A 172 6.12 -29.53 -17.02
CA ALA A 172 5.30 -30.72 -17.18
C ALA A 172 4.37 -30.63 -18.41
N LYS A 173 3.83 -29.44 -18.69
CA LYS A 173 3.03 -29.16 -19.90
C LYS A 173 3.81 -29.33 -21.21
N ARG A 174 5.15 -29.40 -21.14
CA ARG A 174 6.07 -29.56 -22.28
C ARG A 174 6.81 -30.90 -22.25
N GLY A 175 6.32 -31.85 -21.45
CA GLY A 175 6.91 -33.19 -21.34
C GLY A 175 8.20 -33.26 -20.53
N PHE A 176 8.60 -32.18 -19.85
CA PHE A 176 9.78 -32.16 -18.99
C PHE A 176 9.37 -32.27 -17.51
N LYS A 177 9.80 -33.33 -16.83
CA LYS A 177 9.43 -33.62 -15.43
C LYS A 177 10.68 -33.98 -14.62
N PRO A 178 11.55 -33.00 -14.32
CA PRO A 178 12.77 -33.25 -13.57
C PRO A 178 12.49 -33.61 -12.11
N THR A 179 13.46 -34.27 -11.48
CA THR A 179 13.52 -34.38 -10.01
C THR A 179 13.96 -33.04 -9.44
N MET A 180 13.19 -32.46 -8.52
CA MET A 180 13.49 -31.15 -7.93
C MET A 180 14.03 -31.33 -6.51
N LEU A 181 15.27 -30.95 -6.26
CA LEU A 181 15.93 -31.06 -4.96
C LEU A 181 16.29 -29.68 -4.42
N ALA A 182 15.78 -29.36 -3.24
CA ALA A 182 16.18 -28.16 -2.52
C ALA A 182 17.58 -28.38 -1.95
N VAL A 183 18.48 -27.42 -2.14
CA VAL A 183 19.85 -27.44 -1.62
C VAL A 183 20.15 -26.13 -0.89
N SER A 184 21.18 -26.13 -0.05
CA SER A 184 21.72 -24.90 0.50
C SER A 184 22.32 -24.02 -0.60
N ARG A 185 22.48 -22.72 -0.33
CA ARG A 185 23.13 -21.80 -1.28
C ARG A 185 24.56 -22.24 -1.60
N ALA A 186 25.30 -22.73 -0.61
CA ALA A 186 26.68 -23.18 -0.77
C ALA A 186 26.79 -24.40 -1.68
N GLU A 187 25.94 -25.42 -1.45
CA GLU A 187 25.85 -26.60 -2.33
C GLU A 187 25.45 -26.19 -3.75
N GLY A 188 24.46 -25.30 -3.89
CA GLY A 188 24.07 -24.76 -5.18
C GLY A 188 25.24 -24.12 -5.92
N VAL A 189 26.08 -23.32 -5.25
CA VAL A 189 27.26 -22.66 -5.86
C VAL A 189 28.31 -23.67 -6.26
N ALA A 190 28.56 -24.68 -5.44
CA ALA A 190 29.52 -25.74 -5.75
C ALA A 190 29.13 -26.58 -6.98
N SER A 191 27.85 -26.59 -7.36
CA SER A 191 27.35 -27.37 -8.50
C SER A 191 27.24 -26.59 -9.83
N VAL A 192 27.55 -25.29 -9.87
CA VAL A 192 27.38 -24.45 -11.08
C VAL A 192 28.45 -24.76 -12.14
N GLY A 193 28.02 -25.06 -13.37
CA GLY A 193 28.87 -25.10 -14.57
C GLY A 193 28.89 -23.78 -15.34
N GLU A 194 29.59 -23.76 -16.48
CA GLU A 194 29.90 -22.51 -17.22
C GLU A 194 28.69 -21.87 -17.93
N ILE A 195 27.74 -22.67 -18.41
CA ILE A 195 26.61 -22.16 -19.20
C ILE A 195 25.49 -21.74 -18.24
N SER A 196 25.19 -20.45 -18.21
CA SER A 196 24.14 -19.88 -17.37
C SER A 196 23.28 -18.84 -18.11
N ILE A 197 22.07 -18.66 -17.60
CA ILE A 197 21.23 -17.49 -17.85
C ILE A 197 20.92 -16.86 -16.49
N SER A 198 20.92 -15.53 -16.44
CA SER A 198 20.55 -14.80 -15.22
C SER A 198 19.60 -13.68 -15.55
N ASP A 199 18.71 -13.39 -14.62
CA ASP A 199 17.90 -12.18 -14.61
C ASP A 199 18.05 -11.50 -13.25
N THR A 200 17.78 -10.20 -13.21
CA THR A 200 17.87 -9.39 -11.98
C THR A 200 16.67 -8.46 -11.86
N SER A 201 16.14 -8.32 -10.65
CA SER A 201 15.05 -7.40 -10.37
C SER A 201 15.52 -5.93 -10.40
N PRO A 202 14.57 -4.97 -10.47
CA PRO A 202 14.79 -3.60 -9.99
C PRO A 202 15.16 -3.57 -8.50
N LYS A 203 15.49 -2.39 -7.98
CA LYS A 203 15.75 -2.20 -6.55
C LYS A 203 14.51 -2.52 -5.72
N LEU A 204 14.71 -2.96 -4.48
CA LEU A 204 13.62 -3.23 -3.54
C LEU A 204 12.69 -2.01 -3.37
N SER A 205 13.25 -0.80 -3.34
CA SER A 205 12.49 0.45 -3.28
C SER A 205 11.50 0.60 -4.45
N GLU A 206 11.93 0.35 -5.68
CA GLU A 206 11.09 0.40 -6.89
C GLU A 206 10.00 -0.70 -6.87
N ILE A 207 10.33 -1.89 -6.37
CA ILE A 207 9.37 -2.99 -6.19
C ILE A 207 8.31 -2.60 -5.15
N LEU A 208 8.73 -2.01 -4.03
CA LEU A 208 7.83 -1.56 -2.98
C LEU A 208 6.95 -0.40 -3.45
N GLU A 209 7.51 0.55 -4.19
CA GLU A 209 6.77 1.64 -4.82
C GLU A 209 5.65 1.10 -5.69
N PHE A 210 5.98 0.20 -6.63
CA PHE A 210 5.00 -0.45 -7.48
C PHE A 210 3.92 -1.17 -6.66
N THR A 211 4.31 -1.86 -5.59
CA THR A 211 3.42 -2.60 -4.70
C THR A 211 2.38 -1.69 -4.04
N LEU A 212 2.79 -0.52 -3.56
CA LEU A 212 1.90 0.42 -2.88
C LEU A 212 1.04 1.21 -3.86
N LEU A 213 1.63 1.65 -4.97
CA LEU A 213 0.98 2.46 -6.01
C LEU A 213 -0.15 1.69 -6.71
N TRP A 214 0.12 0.45 -7.10
CA TRP A 214 -0.83 -0.42 -7.82
C TRP A 214 -1.49 -1.47 -6.94
N SER A 215 -1.18 -1.46 -5.64
CA SER A 215 -1.76 -2.36 -4.64
C SER A 215 -1.56 -3.85 -4.96
N ASP A 216 -0.40 -4.22 -5.50
CA ASP A 216 -0.09 -5.60 -5.90
C ASP A 216 -0.09 -6.54 -4.68
N ASN A 217 -0.99 -7.53 -4.68
CA ASN A 217 -1.14 -8.44 -3.56
C ASN A 217 0.04 -9.42 -3.46
N PHE A 218 0.51 -9.90 -4.60
CA PHE A 218 1.52 -10.94 -4.66
C PHE A 218 2.88 -10.42 -4.17
N LEU A 219 3.24 -9.20 -4.58
CA LEU A 219 4.44 -8.54 -4.08
C LEU A 219 4.34 -8.26 -2.58
N ALA A 220 3.19 -7.78 -2.09
CA ALA A 220 3.01 -7.54 -0.65
C ALA A 220 3.23 -8.80 0.20
N GLU A 221 2.70 -9.96 -0.23
CA GLU A 221 2.94 -11.25 0.46
C GLU A 221 4.41 -11.63 0.48
N ARG A 222 5.09 -11.45 -0.65
CA ARG A 222 6.49 -11.86 -0.80
C ARG A 222 7.44 -10.97 -0.02
N LEU A 223 7.26 -9.65 -0.13
CA LEU A 223 8.02 -8.66 0.61
C LEU A 223 7.85 -8.85 2.12
N ALA A 224 6.63 -9.09 2.60
CA ALA A 224 6.39 -9.37 4.01
C ALA A 224 7.08 -10.66 4.50
N ARG A 225 7.09 -11.73 3.69
CA ARG A 225 7.81 -12.97 4.04
C ARG A 225 9.33 -12.79 4.06
N LEU A 226 9.87 -11.99 3.12
CA LEU A 226 11.28 -11.63 3.11
C LEU A 226 11.64 -10.83 4.37
N ALA A 227 10.82 -9.84 4.72
CA ALA A 227 10.96 -9.07 5.96
C ALA A 227 10.89 -10.00 7.19
N SER A 228 9.96 -10.95 7.20
CA SER A 228 9.82 -11.92 8.29
C SER A 228 11.06 -12.75 8.51
N ARG A 229 11.62 -13.32 7.43
CA ARG A 229 12.88 -14.06 7.52
C ARG A 229 14.05 -13.16 7.95
N ALA A 230 14.13 -11.94 7.44
CA ALA A 230 15.18 -11.00 7.85
C ALA A 230 15.06 -10.56 9.31
N ALA A 231 13.84 -10.55 9.86
CA ALA A 231 13.56 -10.34 11.28
C ALA A 231 13.85 -11.57 12.16
N GLY A 232 14.26 -12.71 11.58
CA GLY A 232 14.53 -13.95 12.29
C GLY A 232 13.31 -14.84 12.55
N TYR A 233 12.16 -14.51 11.96
CA TYR A 233 10.95 -15.32 12.05
C TYR A 233 10.82 -16.29 10.86
N GLU A 234 9.84 -17.19 10.95
CA GLU A 234 9.61 -18.17 9.89
C GLU A 234 9.18 -17.52 8.57
N PHE A 235 9.49 -18.17 7.44
CA PHE A 235 9.11 -17.72 6.09
C PHE A 235 7.65 -18.07 5.75
N ASN A 236 6.75 -17.88 6.72
CA ASN A 236 5.35 -18.25 6.65
C ASN A 236 4.45 -17.09 7.13
N ILE A 237 3.14 -17.31 7.21
CA ILE A 237 2.22 -16.24 7.65
C ILE A 237 2.32 -15.93 9.15
N ASP A 238 2.65 -16.92 9.98
CA ASP A 238 2.80 -16.72 11.41
C ASP A 238 4.03 -15.85 11.70
N GLY A 239 5.14 -16.08 10.99
CA GLY A 239 6.31 -15.21 11.05
C GLY A 239 6.00 -13.78 10.58
N VAL A 240 5.20 -13.63 9.53
CA VAL A 240 4.73 -12.28 9.10
C VAL A 240 3.90 -11.62 10.19
N ALA A 241 3.01 -12.34 10.85
CA ALA A 241 2.20 -11.81 11.95
C ALA A 241 3.09 -11.36 13.13
N GLN A 242 4.09 -12.17 13.49
CA GLN A 242 5.08 -11.83 14.52
C GLN A 242 5.88 -10.58 14.13
N THR A 243 6.32 -10.49 12.87
CA THR A 243 7.05 -9.34 12.34
C THR A 243 6.21 -8.06 12.40
N PHE A 244 4.94 -8.11 12.01
CA PHE A 244 4.07 -6.94 12.07
C PHE A 244 3.81 -6.50 13.51
N ALA A 245 3.63 -7.44 14.43
CA ALA A 245 3.48 -7.13 15.86
C ALA A 245 4.75 -6.51 16.45
N GLN A 246 5.93 -7.03 16.09
CA GLN A 246 7.23 -6.48 16.50
C GLN A 246 7.42 -5.06 15.98
N VAL A 247 7.17 -4.84 14.68
CA VAL A 247 7.27 -3.52 14.03
C VAL A 247 6.38 -2.49 14.73
N LEU A 248 5.14 -2.84 15.06
CA LEU A 248 4.23 -1.97 15.79
C LEU A 248 4.75 -1.67 17.20
N THR A 249 5.21 -2.70 17.92
CA THR A 249 5.77 -2.55 19.27
C THR A 249 7.00 -1.64 19.28
N ASP A 250 7.91 -1.81 18.32
CA ASP A 250 9.09 -0.96 18.14
C ASP A 250 8.75 0.51 17.83
N LEU A 251 7.55 0.75 17.29
CA LEU A 251 7.02 2.10 17.04
C LEU A 251 6.14 2.60 18.19
N GLU A 252 6.10 1.87 19.32
CA GLU A 252 5.30 2.15 20.51
C GLU A 252 3.78 2.10 20.24
N ILE A 253 3.36 1.26 19.29
CA ILE A 253 1.95 1.05 18.93
C ILE A 253 1.51 -0.31 19.43
N ASP A 254 0.45 -0.36 20.25
CA ASP A 254 -0.08 -1.61 20.79
C ASP A 254 -0.61 -2.56 19.69
N PRO A 255 -0.01 -3.75 19.46
CA PRO A 255 -0.45 -4.69 18.44
C PRO A 255 -1.60 -5.61 18.89
N SER A 256 -2.10 -5.51 20.13
CA SER A 256 -3.04 -6.47 20.74
C SER A 256 -4.32 -6.73 19.92
N LYS A 257 -4.73 -5.76 19.09
CA LYS A 257 -5.91 -5.84 18.22
C LYS A 257 -5.58 -6.11 16.75
N LEU A 258 -4.33 -6.46 16.42
CA LEU A 258 -3.94 -6.90 15.10
C LEU A 258 -4.30 -8.38 14.89
N THR A 259 -4.85 -8.70 13.74
CA THR A 259 -4.97 -10.09 13.28
C THR A 259 -4.48 -10.16 11.84
N VAL A 260 -3.47 -11.01 11.60
CA VAL A 260 -2.82 -11.18 10.31
C VAL A 260 -3.07 -12.61 9.83
N LYS A 261 -3.73 -12.73 8.68
CA LYS A 261 -3.99 -13.98 7.95
C LYS A 261 -3.42 -13.95 6.54
N ASP A 262 -3.12 -12.75 6.05
CA ASP A 262 -2.24 -12.52 4.90
C ASP A 262 -1.63 -11.11 5.01
N ALA A 263 -0.57 -10.84 4.27
CA ALA A 263 0.11 -9.54 4.30
C ALA A 263 -0.51 -8.52 3.33
N SER A 264 -1.23 -9.00 2.33
CA SER A 264 -1.83 -8.17 1.29
C SER A 264 -3.14 -7.52 1.74
N GLY A 265 -3.82 -8.09 2.72
CA GLY A 265 -5.14 -7.64 3.14
C GLY A 265 -6.29 -8.27 2.35
N LEU A 266 -6.05 -9.34 1.57
CA LEU A 266 -7.10 -10.04 0.82
C LEU A 266 -8.01 -10.88 1.75
N SER A 267 -7.44 -11.39 2.83
CA SER A 267 -8.15 -12.22 3.79
C SER A 267 -9.17 -11.38 4.55
N LYS A 268 -10.41 -11.86 4.53
CA LYS A 268 -11.52 -11.26 5.27
C LYS A 268 -11.42 -11.46 6.78
N GLU A 269 -10.45 -12.25 7.24
CA GLU A 269 -10.17 -12.50 8.65
C GLU A 269 -9.14 -11.52 9.22
N ASN A 270 -8.41 -10.78 8.38
CA ASN A 270 -7.53 -9.72 8.85
C ASN A 270 -8.30 -8.69 9.68
N ARG A 271 -7.71 -8.23 10.78
CA ARG A 271 -8.27 -7.17 11.63
C ARG A 271 -7.20 -6.16 11.98
N ILE A 272 -7.58 -4.89 11.92
CA ILE A 272 -6.78 -3.76 12.38
C ILE A 272 -7.71 -2.70 12.99
N THR A 273 -7.17 -1.73 13.72
CA THR A 273 -7.93 -0.57 14.20
C THR A 273 -7.54 0.69 13.42
N ALA A 274 -8.44 1.67 13.31
CA ALA A 274 -8.11 2.93 12.65
C ALA A 274 -7.01 3.69 13.41
N SER A 275 -7.04 3.63 14.75
CA SER A 275 -5.99 4.22 15.61
C SER A 275 -4.62 3.61 15.34
N MET A 276 -4.52 2.28 15.20
CA MET A 276 -3.25 1.60 14.90
C MET A 276 -2.65 2.07 13.57
N VAL A 277 -3.48 2.16 12.52
CA VAL A 277 -3.02 2.65 11.20
C VAL A 277 -2.68 4.14 11.25
N GLY A 278 -3.44 4.95 11.98
CA GLY A 278 -3.19 6.39 12.12
C GLY A 278 -1.85 6.66 12.81
N GLN A 279 -1.58 5.95 13.90
CA GLN A 279 -0.30 6.02 14.60
C GLN A 279 0.86 5.52 13.72
N LEU A 280 0.67 4.45 12.95
CA LEU A 280 1.68 3.94 12.02
C LEU A 280 2.04 4.98 10.95
N LEU A 281 1.02 5.62 10.35
CA LEU A 281 1.19 6.68 9.35
C LEU A 281 1.88 7.92 9.95
N PHE A 282 1.52 8.31 11.17
CA PHE A 282 2.18 9.40 11.87
C PHE A 282 3.67 9.09 12.13
N LYS A 283 3.97 7.91 12.68
CA LYS A 283 5.34 7.49 12.98
C LYS A 283 6.19 7.36 11.70
N LEU A 284 5.66 6.79 10.62
CA LEU A 284 6.43 6.64 9.37
C LEU A 284 6.76 7.98 8.70
N ARG A 285 5.93 9.01 8.90
CA ARG A 285 6.17 10.35 8.33
C ARG A 285 7.36 11.05 9.00
N LYS A 286 7.66 10.70 10.25
CA LYS A 286 8.74 11.25 11.08
C LYS A 286 10.05 10.45 11.00
N ASP A 287 10.01 9.24 10.45
CA ASP A 287 11.17 8.35 10.32
C ASP A 287 11.82 8.48 8.95
N GLU A 288 13.12 8.78 8.90
CA GLU A 288 13.86 9.03 7.66
C GLU A 288 13.86 7.84 6.69
N LYS A 289 13.88 6.61 7.24
CA LYS A 289 13.87 5.38 6.44
C LYS A 289 12.46 5.03 6.00
N LEU A 290 11.45 5.27 6.83
CA LEU A 290 10.07 4.91 6.49
C LEU A 290 9.36 5.96 5.64
N LYS A 291 9.89 7.20 5.55
CA LYS A 291 9.29 8.27 4.74
C LYS A 291 9.14 7.91 3.26
N TYR A 292 9.93 6.96 2.73
CA TYR A 292 9.72 6.45 1.36
C TYR A 292 8.30 5.92 1.13
N ILE A 293 7.68 5.33 2.16
CA ILE A 293 6.30 4.86 2.06
C ILE A 293 5.36 6.00 1.75
N TYR A 294 5.56 7.19 2.32
CA TYR A 294 4.80 8.39 1.98
C TYR A 294 4.92 8.66 0.47
N ASP A 295 6.15 8.73 -0.06
CA ASP A 295 6.41 9.02 -1.47
C ASP A 295 5.77 7.99 -2.42
N PHE A 296 5.65 6.74 -1.98
CA PHE A 296 5.10 5.61 -2.74
C PHE A 296 3.56 5.50 -2.70
N LEU A 297 2.88 6.30 -1.88
CA LEU A 297 1.42 6.28 -1.83
C LEU A 297 0.81 6.93 -3.08
N PRO A 298 -0.28 6.35 -3.63
CA PRO A 298 -1.09 6.98 -4.67
C PRO A 298 -1.54 8.40 -4.30
N VAL A 299 -1.61 9.29 -5.30
CA VAL A 299 -2.08 10.67 -5.14
C VAL A 299 -3.44 10.85 -5.81
N GLY A 300 -4.38 11.46 -5.09
CA GLY A 300 -5.77 11.73 -5.48
C GLY A 300 -5.88 12.42 -6.84
N GLY A 301 -6.51 11.76 -7.81
CA GLY A 301 -6.70 12.29 -9.15
C GLY A 301 -5.44 12.34 -10.02
N ILE A 302 -4.32 11.76 -9.57
CA ILE A 302 -3.02 11.87 -10.25
C ILE A 302 -2.40 10.50 -10.54
N SER A 303 -2.33 9.60 -9.55
CA SER A 303 -1.52 8.38 -9.72
C SER A 303 -2.10 7.14 -9.03
N GLY A 304 -1.66 5.97 -9.51
CA GLY A 304 -1.95 4.67 -8.94
C GLY A 304 -3.43 4.39 -8.77
N THR A 305 -3.80 3.69 -7.70
CA THR A 305 -5.21 3.37 -7.42
C THR A 305 -6.11 4.58 -7.11
N LEU A 306 -5.57 5.80 -7.09
CA LEU A 306 -6.30 7.05 -6.90
C LEU A 306 -6.40 7.92 -8.17
N GLU A 307 -5.84 7.49 -9.31
CA GLU A 307 -5.78 8.29 -10.54
C GLU A 307 -7.15 8.82 -11.01
N SER A 308 -8.22 8.05 -10.80
CA SER A 308 -9.61 8.43 -11.15
C SER A 308 -10.47 8.87 -9.95
N ARG A 309 -9.89 8.94 -8.75
CA ARG A 309 -10.60 9.33 -7.51
C ARG A 309 -10.59 10.85 -7.33
N PHE A 310 -11.53 11.38 -6.55
CA PHE A 310 -11.71 12.81 -6.25
C PHE A 310 -12.15 13.70 -7.43
N LEU A 311 -11.85 13.35 -8.69
CA LEU A 311 -12.13 14.15 -9.88
C LEU A 311 -13.57 14.70 -9.98
N THR A 312 -14.57 13.95 -9.51
CA THR A 312 -15.98 14.37 -9.54
C THR A 312 -16.62 14.46 -8.16
N THR A 313 -16.08 13.74 -7.18
CA THR A 313 -16.66 13.61 -5.83
C THR A 313 -16.18 14.70 -4.88
N ALA A 314 -14.94 15.16 -5.06
CA ALA A 314 -14.32 16.26 -4.31
C ALA A 314 -13.15 16.85 -5.14
N PRO A 315 -13.43 17.62 -6.22
CA PRO A 315 -12.39 18.10 -7.12
C PRO A 315 -11.32 18.96 -6.44
N THR A 316 -11.69 19.66 -5.36
CA THR A 316 -10.76 20.47 -4.55
C THR A 316 -9.70 19.65 -3.82
N ALA A 317 -9.86 18.32 -3.71
CA ALA A 317 -8.91 17.42 -3.05
C ALA A 317 -7.91 16.76 -4.02
N VAL A 318 -8.03 17.01 -5.33
CA VAL A 318 -7.09 16.48 -6.33
C VAL A 318 -5.68 17.00 -6.03
N GLY A 319 -4.69 16.11 -6.03
CA GLY A 319 -3.30 16.42 -5.68
C GLY A 319 -3.00 16.53 -4.18
N LEU A 320 -4.02 16.71 -3.34
CA LEU A 320 -3.86 16.99 -1.90
C LEU A 320 -4.02 15.76 -1.01
N VAL A 321 -4.54 14.66 -1.55
CA VAL A 321 -4.71 13.40 -0.81
C VAL A 321 -3.71 12.37 -1.30
N ARG A 322 -2.89 11.85 -0.37
CA ARG A 322 -1.91 10.81 -0.64
C ARG A 322 -2.20 9.61 0.23
N ALA A 323 -2.72 8.52 -0.33
CA ALA A 323 -3.33 7.46 0.49
C ALA A 323 -3.33 6.07 -0.14
N LYS A 324 -3.25 5.05 0.73
CA LYS A 324 -3.45 3.66 0.37
C LYS A 324 -4.93 3.34 0.34
N THR A 325 -5.42 2.94 -0.84
CA THR A 325 -6.78 2.38 -0.98
C THR A 325 -6.84 0.94 -0.52
N GLY A 326 -8.03 0.51 -0.08
CA GLY A 326 -8.37 -0.91 0.05
C GLY A 326 -9.84 -1.19 -0.25
N THR A 327 -10.11 -2.28 -0.97
CA THR A 327 -11.46 -2.72 -1.29
C THR A 327 -11.54 -4.24 -1.22
N LEU A 328 -12.57 -4.75 -0.54
CA LEU A 328 -13.05 -6.12 -0.64
C LEU A 328 -14.56 -6.08 -0.84
N ASN A 329 -15.18 -7.22 -1.17
CA ASN A 329 -16.64 -7.28 -1.21
C ASN A 329 -17.24 -6.99 0.18
N GLY A 330 -17.94 -5.86 0.32
CA GLY A 330 -18.47 -5.38 1.60
C GLY A 330 -17.45 -4.62 2.46
N THR A 331 -16.37 -4.07 1.89
CA THR A 331 -15.38 -3.28 2.63
C THR A 331 -14.73 -2.23 1.71
N VAL A 332 -14.69 -0.98 2.15
CA VAL A 332 -13.94 0.12 1.52
C VAL A 332 -13.14 0.84 2.58
N THR A 333 -11.86 1.05 2.31
CA THR A 333 -10.91 1.65 3.25
C THR A 333 -10.01 2.63 2.51
N LEU A 334 -9.59 3.68 3.22
CA LEU A 334 -8.63 4.65 2.73
C LEU A 334 -7.82 5.18 3.91
N ALA A 335 -6.50 5.17 3.80
CA ALA A 335 -5.60 5.58 4.88
C ALA A 335 -4.39 6.32 4.31
N GLY A 336 -4.06 7.48 4.85
CA GLY A 336 -2.95 8.28 4.37
C GLY A 336 -2.96 9.70 4.92
N PHE A 337 -2.61 10.63 4.05
CA PHE A 337 -2.39 12.03 4.37
C PHE A 337 -3.28 12.93 3.52
N VAL A 338 -3.71 14.04 4.08
CA VAL A 338 -4.44 15.09 3.38
C VAL A 338 -3.88 16.45 3.77
N GLU A 339 -3.46 17.19 2.76
CA GLU A 339 -3.03 18.58 2.92
C GLU A 339 -4.23 19.48 3.19
N SER A 340 -4.10 20.37 4.18
CA SER A 340 -5.10 21.36 4.56
C SER A 340 -4.46 22.73 4.71
N VAL A 341 -5.28 23.76 4.89
CA VAL A 341 -4.85 25.18 4.92
C VAL A 341 -3.77 25.42 5.97
N ASP A 342 -3.87 24.77 7.12
CA ASP A 342 -3.00 25.02 8.27
C ASP A 342 -1.91 23.97 8.44
N ARG A 343 -2.20 22.71 8.11
CA ARG A 343 -1.28 21.58 8.28
C ARG A 343 -1.66 20.39 7.40
N GLU A 344 -0.77 19.43 7.32
CA GLU A 344 -1.11 18.09 6.85
C GLU A 344 -1.80 17.29 7.97
N TYR A 345 -2.87 16.59 7.65
CA TYR A 345 -3.52 15.64 8.56
C TYR A 345 -3.23 14.20 8.16
N VAL A 346 -3.04 13.33 9.15
CA VAL A 346 -3.10 11.88 8.98
C VAL A 346 -4.56 11.45 9.14
N PHE A 347 -5.08 10.67 8.19
CA PHE A 347 -6.43 10.15 8.26
C PHE A 347 -6.48 8.65 8.00
N VAL A 348 -7.44 7.99 8.64
CA VAL A 348 -7.79 6.61 8.34
C VAL A 348 -9.29 6.46 8.40
N THR A 349 -9.89 5.91 7.33
CA THR A 349 -11.29 5.51 7.29
C THR A 349 -11.39 4.04 6.93
N LEU A 350 -11.97 3.24 7.83
CA LEU A 350 -12.22 1.82 7.65
C LEU A 350 -13.74 1.56 7.68
N ALA A 351 -14.35 1.41 6.51
CA ALA A 351 -15.77 1.06 6.37
C ALA A 351 -15.90 -0.41 5.95
N ASP A 352 -16.22 -1.29 6.89
CA ASP A 352 -16.62 -2.66 6.61
C ASP A 352 -18.13 -2.84 6.83
N GLU A 353 -18.62 -4.02 6.45
CA GLU A 353 -20.05 -4.37 6.51
C GLU A 353 -20.93 -3.46 5.65
N ILE A 354 -20.34 -2.79 4.65
CA ILE A 354 -21.09 -2.08 3.62
C ILE A 354 -21.83 -3.08 2.73
N GLN A 355 -22.87 -2.61 2.04
CA GLN A 355 -23.58 -3.42 1.06
C GLN A 355 -22.59 -3.98 0.02
N ARG A 356 -22.81 -5.23 -0.39
CA ARG A 356 -21.95 -5.93 -1.37
C ARG A 356 -22.17 -5.38 -2.79
N GLY A 357 -21.13 -5.51 -3.61
CA GLY A 357 -21.15 -5.14 -5.03
C GLY A 357 -20.53 -3.78 -5.34
N THR A 358 -20.20 -3.61 -6.63
CA THR A 358 -19.42 -2.46 -7.13
C THR A 358 -20.11 -1.13 -6.86
N ARG A 359 -21.40 -1.01 -7.17
CA ARG A 359 -22.17 0.24 -6.95
C ARG A 359 -22.16 0.70 -5.49
N ALA A 360 -22.25 -0.24 -4.54
CA ALA A 360 -22.19 0.09 -3.12
C ALA A 360 -20.77 0.53 -2.72
N SER A 361 -19.75 -0.14 -3.24
CA SER A 361 -18.35 0.25 -3.03
C SER A 361 -18.06 1.65 -3.59
N ASP A 362 -18.61 1.98 -4.76
CA ASP A 362 -18.46 3.32 -5.38
C ASP A 362 -19.14 4.41 -4.54
N LYS A 363 -20.32 4.15 -3.99
CA LYS A 363 -20.99 5.07 -3.06
C LYS A 363 -20.18 5.28 -1.78
N ALA A 364 -19.62 4.21 -1.22
CA ALA A 364 -18.77 4.30 -0.03
C ALA A 364 -17.49 5.11 -0.31
N ARG A 365 -16.83 4.87 -1.45
CA ARG A 365 -15.70 5.67 -1.93
C ARG A 365 -16.08 7.14 -2.08
N ALA A 366 -17.19 7.44 -2.76
CA ALA A 366 -17.65 8.81 -2.93
C ALA A 366 -17.93 9.52 -1.60
N ALA A 367 -18.46 8.80 -0.61
CA ALA A 367 -18.65 9.35 0.74
C ALA A 367 -17.33 9.70 1.43
N ILE A 368 -16.32 8.81 1.35
CA ILE A 368 -14.98 9.08 1.88
C ILE A 368 -14.33 10.28 1.17
N ASP A 369 -14.45 10.36 -0.16
CA ASP A 369 -13.90 11.51 -0.93
C ASP A 369 -14.50 12.83 -0.47
N ARG A 370 -15.83 12.86 -0.28
CA ARG A 370 -16.52 14.06 0.17
C ARG A 370 -16.10 14.47 1.57
N ILE A 371 -15.86 13.52 2.48
CA ILE A 371 -15.34 13.81 3.83
C ILE A 371 -13.99 14.51 3.71
N LEU A 372 -13.06 13.94 2.95
CA LEU A 372 -11.72 14.52 2.78
C LEU A 372 -11.76 15.85 2.04
N GLY A 373 -12.65 16.01 1.05
CA GLY A 373 -12.87 17.27 0.35
C GLY A 373 -13.33 18.42 1.26
N ARG A 374 -13.82 18.14 2.48
CA ARG A 374 -14.15 19.20 3.46
C ARG A 374 -12.93 19.75 4.19
N ILE A 375 -11.80 19.05 4.16
CA ILE A 375 -10.57 19.48 4.84
C ILE A 375 -9.41 19.69 3.87
N ALA A 376 -9.50 19.15 2.65
CA ALA A 376 -8.45 19.28 1.65
C ALA A 376 -8.33 20.72 1.13
N ALA A 377 -7.16 21.31 1.28
CA ALA A 377 -6.80 22.62 0.74
C ALA A 377 -5.28 22.76 0.61
N PRO A 378 -4.76 23.51 -0.37
CA PRO A 378 -3.33 23.81 -0.44
C PRO A 378 -2.86 24.54 0.81
N ASN A 379 -1.76 24.10 1.40
CA ASN A 379 -1.08 24.80 2.47
C ASN A 379 -0.10 25.80 1.85
N ILE A 380 -0.50 27.06 1.72
CA ILE A 380 0.38 28.12 1.19
C ILE A 380 1.10 28.76 2.39
N PRO A 381 2.43 28.62 2.52
CA PRO A 381 3.18 29.26 3.59
C PRO A 381 3.01 30.79 3.51
N THR A 382 2.85 31.44 4.66
CA THR A 382 2.53 32.87 4.77
C THR A 382 3.53 33.78 4.05
N GLU A 383 4.79 33.36 3.90
CA GLU A 383 5.86 34.11 3.23
C GLU A 383 5.61 34.39 1.73
N ILE A 384 4.75 33.62 1.05
CA ILE A 384 4.46 33.81 -0.38
C ILE A 384 3.24 34.76 -0.60
N SER A 385 2.51 35.10 0.46
CA SER A 385 1.28 35.90 0.36
C SER A 385 1.54 37.42 0.42
N GLU A 386 2.76 37.84 0.75
CA GLU A 386 3.19 39.24 0.77
C GLU A 386 4.01 39.61 -0.47
N VAL A 387 3.46 39.40 -1.67
CA VAL A 387 3.96 40.16 -2.83
C VAL A 387 3.20 41.48 -2.85
N GLU A 388 3.82 42.50 -2.26
CA GLU A 388 3.35 43.89 -2.29
C GLU A 388 3.08 44.30 -3.75
N PRO A 389 1.92 44.89 -4.08
CA PRO A 389 1.67 45.35 -5.44
C PRO A 389 2.69 46.42 -5.78
N ALA A 390 3.52 46.15 -6.80
CA ALA A 390 4.51 47.08 -7.31
C ALA A 390 3.86 48.47 -7.48
N GLN A 391 4.39 49.47 -6.77
CA GLN A 391 4.00 50.85 -6.97
C GLN A 391 4.31 51.24 -8.41
N ILE A 392 3.27 51.36 -9.22
CA ILE A 392 3.35 51.97 -10.54
C ILE A 392 3.54 53.46 -10.27
N SER A 393 4.78 53.93 -10.33
CA SER A 393 5.07 55.35 -10.33
C SER A 393 4.47 55.97 -11.58
N GLU A 394 3.47 56.84 -11.41
CA GLU A 394 2.97 57.71 -12.47
C GLU A 394 4.14 58.56 -13.00
N VAL A 395 4.48 58.34 -14.27
CA VAL A 395 5.39 59.22 -15.00
C VAL A 395 4.55 60.40 -15.48
N GLU A 396 4.75 61.54 -14.83
CA GLU A 396 4.18 62.84 -15.22
C GLU A 396 4.77 63.27 -16.58
N PRO A 397 3.96 63.76 -17.55
CA PRO A 397 4.48 64.19 -18.84
C PRO A 397 5.15 65.58 -18.71
N ALA A 398 6.38 65.67 -19.19
CA ALA A 398 7.15 66.92 -19.26
C ALA A 398 6.54 67.91 -20.29
N PRO A 399 6.72 69.24 -20.09
CA PRO A 399 5.97 70.31 -20.76
C PRO A 399 6.28 70.53 -22.25
#